data_AF-A0A257N136-F1
#
_entry.id   AF-A0A257N136-F1
#
_cell.length_a   1.000
_cell.length_b   1.000
_cell.length_c   1.000
_cell.angle_alpha   90.00
_cell.angle_beta   90.00
_cell.angle_gamma   90.00
#
_symmetry.space_group_name_H-M   'P 1'
#
loop_
_entity.id
_entity.type
_entity.pdbx_description
1 polymer ?
#
loop_
_entity_poly.entity_id
_entity_poly.type
_entity_poly.pdbx_seq_one_letter_code
_entity_poly.pdbx_strand_id
1 'polypeptide(L)'
;MREQLVKTGHVDVMIDIRGNFFYTRTVPCQLWFLNKAKPKPHQDKVLMIDARNVYRKVTRKIMDFSPEQLQNLSSIVWLYRGQEARFVELMQSYVDSVLREADTCNVFESNRISPSPNPTLLI
;
A
#
# COMPACT_ATOMS: atom_id res chain seq x y z
N MET A 1 -18.16 -16.37 -21.14
CA MET A 1 -18.22 -15.97 -19.71
C MET A 1 -17.57 -14.62 -19.42
N ARG A 2 -16.24 -14.43 -19.52
CA ARG A 2 -15.58 -13.12 -19.23
C ARG A 2 -16.15 -11.94 -20.02
N GLU A 3 -16.36 -12.14 -21.32
CA GLU A 3 -16.97 -11.14 -22.19
C GLU A 3 -18.36 -10.70 -21.70
N GLN A 4 -19.19 -11.66 -21.25
CA GLN A 4 -20.52 -11.36 -20.71
C GLN A 4 -20.43 -10.54 -19.42
N LEU A 5 -19.47 -10.84 -18.54
CA LEU A 5 -19.24 -10.07 -17.31
C LEU A 5 -18.83 -8.63 -17.62
N VAL A 6 -17.91 -8.42 -18.56
CA VAL A 6 -17.50 -7.07 -18.97
C VAL A 6 -18.68 -6.32 -19.59
N LYS A 7 -19.47 -6.97 -20.44
CA LYS A 7 -20.69 -6.39 -21.05
C LYS A 7 -21.76 -6.00 -20.03
N THR A 8 -21.74 -6.51 -18.80
CA THR A 8 -22.65 -6.01 -17.74
C THR A 8 -22.35 -4.58 -17.30
N GLY A 9 -21.17 -4.04 -17.63
CA GLY A 9 -20.72 -2.73 -17.19
C GLY A 9 -20.35 -2.66 -15.69
N HIS A 10 -20.50 -3.75 -14.95
CA HIS A 10 -20.26 -3.79 -13.50
C HIS A 10 -18.81 -4.03 -13.10
N VAL A 11 -17.94 -4.39 -14.05
CA VAL A 11 -16.49 -4.50 -13.77
C VAL A 11 -15.96 -3.08 -13.53
N ASP A 12 -15.40 -2.83 -12.35
CA ASP A 12 -14.93 -1.51 -11.93
C ASP A 12 -13.40 -1.41 -12.01
N VAL A 13 -12.72 -2.39 -11.40
CA VAL A 13 -11.26 -2.44 -11.33
C VAL A 13 -10.77 -3.85 -11.62
N MET A 14 -9.69 -3.96 -12.38
CA MET A 14 -8.93 -5.20 -12.61
C MET A 14 -7.48 -4.98 -12.23
N ILE A 15 -6.92 -5.85 -11.40
CA ILE A 15 -5.54 -5.74 -10.91
C ILE A 15 -4.76 -7.00 -11.24
N ASP A 16 -3.73 -6.89 -12.07
CA ASP A 16 -2.82 -7.98 -12.40
C ASP A 16 -1.74 -8.12 -11.33
N ILE A 17 -1.65 -9.30 -10.72
CA ILE A 17 -0.70 -9.61 -9.66
C ILE A 17 0.19 -10.76 -10.12
N ARG A 18 1.47 -10.69 -9.75
CA ARG A 18 2.46 -11.73 -10.02
C ARG A 18 2.09 -13.04 -9.30
N GLY A 19 2.68 -14.15 -9.75
CA GLY A 19 2.69 -15.39 -8.98
C GLY A 19 3.36 -15.26 -7.61
N ASN A 20 3.26 -16.32 -6.80
CA ASN A 20 3.82 -16.44 -5.45
C ASN A 20 3.16 -15.56 -4.37
N PHE A 21 2.00 -14.98 -4.66
CA PHE A 21 1.14 -14.30 -3.68
C PHE A 21 0.23 -15.26 -2.88
N PHE A 22 0.06 -16.50 -3.33
CA PHE A 22 -0.67 -17.53 -2.59
C PHE A 22 0.28 -18.45 -1.82
N TYR A 23 -0.09 -18.79 -0.59
CA TYR A 23 0.71 -19.63 0.29
C TYR A 23 0.84 -21.09 -0.17
N THR A 24 -0.18 -21.62 -0.87
CA THR A 24 -0.27 -23.06 -1.16
C THR A 24 -0.04 -23.42 -2.64
N ARG A 25 -0.09 -22.44 -3.56
CA ARG A 25 0.06 -22.67 -5.01
C ARG A 25 0.77 -21.49 -5.69
N THR A 26 1.71 -21.80 -6.57
CA THR A 26 2.40 -20.78 -7.37
C THR A 26 1.62 -20.51 -8.65
N VAL A 27 0.66 -19.59 -8.59
CA VAL A 27 -0.09 -19.13 -9.76
C VAL A 27 -0.16 -17.60 -9.77
N PRO A 28 -0.01 -16.94 -10.93
CA PRO A 28 -0.38 -15.54 -11.05
C PRO A 28 -1.90 -15.40 -10.90
N CYS A 29 -2.36 -14.25 -10.44
CA CYS A 29 -3.79 -13.98 -10.34
C CYS A 29 -4.12 -12.56 -10.78
N GLN A 30 -5.37 -12.39 -11.17
CA GLN A 30 -5.96 -11.11 -11.45
C GLN A 30 -7.13 -10.93 -10.49
N LEU A 31 -7.17 -9.81 -9.78
CA LEU A 31 -8.30 -9.45 -8.93
C LEU A 31 -9.31 -8.66 -9.75
N TRP A 32 -10.58 -9.06 -9.67
CA TRP A 32 -11.69 -8.40 -10.36
C TRP A 32 -12.63 -7.81 -9.30
N PHE A 33 -12.79 -6.49 -9.32
CA PHE A 33 -13.72 -5.79 -8.45
C PHE A 33 -14.98 -5.45 -9.23
N LEU A 34 -16.12 -5.94 -8.76
CA LEU A 34 -17.43 -5.68 -9.36
C LEU A 34 -18.18 -4.66 -8.50
N ASN A 35 -18.72 -3.63 -9.14
CA ASN A 35 -19.53 -2.60 -8.51
C ASN A 35 -20.79 -2.35 -9.35
N LYS A 36 -21.96 -2.70 -8.79
CA LYS A 36 -23.26 -2.43 -9.44
C LYS A 36 -23.67 -0.95 -9.35
N ALA A 37 -23.15 -0.23 -8.36
CA ALA A 37 -23.41 1.18 -8.12
C ALA A 37 -22.28 2.07 -8.68
N LYS A 38 -21.73 1.72 -9.85
CA LYS A 38 -20.73 2.56 -10.52
C LYS A 38 -21.34 3.93 -10.85
N PRO A 39 -20.66 5.04 -10.52
CA PRO A 39 -21.11 6.37 -10.92
C PRO A 39 -21.26 6.45 -12.44
N LYS A 40 -22.23 7.25 -12.93
CA LYS A 40 -22.47 7.45 -14.38
C LYS A 40 -21.18 7.75 -15.17
N PRO A 41 -20.24 8.59 -14.70
CA PRO A 41 -19.00 8.86 -15.42
C PRO A 41 -18.08 7.64 -15.63
N HIS A 42 -18.25 6.56 -14.85
CA HIS A 42 -17.41 5.36 -14.86
C HIS A 42 -18.12 4.13 -15.40
N GLN A 43 -19.38 4.23 -15.81
CA GLN A 43 -20.23 3.09 -16.15
C GLN A 43 -19.61 2.21 -17.25
N ASP A 44 -19.08 2.83 -18.31
CA ASP A 44 -18.41 2.17 -19.45
C ASP A 44 -16.88 2.12 -19.33
N LYS A 45 -16.34 2.39 -18.14
CA LYS A 45 -14.89 2.41 -17.89
C LYS A 45 -14.49 1.31 -16.92
N VAL A 46 -13.31 0.74 -17.15
CA VAL A 46 -12.67 -0.22 -16.23
C VAL A 46 -11.27 0.30 -15.94
N LEU A 47 -10.93 0.44 -14.66
CA LEU A 47 -9.57 0.74 -14.26
C LEU A 47 -8.73 -0.55 -14.29
N MET A 48 -7.71 -0.59 -15.13
CA MET A 48 -6.75 -1.69 -15.16
C MET A 48 -5.45 -1.25 -14.48
N ILE A 49 -4.97 -2.04 -13.51
CA ILE A 49 -3.73 -1.81 -12.78
C ILE A 49 -2.80 -3.01 -13.00
N ASP A 50 -1.59 -2.77 -13.49
CA ASP A 50 -0.53 -3.78 -13.53
C ASP A 50 0.34 -3.68 -12.27
N ALA A 51 0.10 -4.56 -11.30
CA ALA A 51 0.84 -4.64 -10.05
C ALA A 51 1.87 -5.78 -10.05
N ARG A 52 2.20 -6.39 -11.20
CA ARG A 52 3.12 -7.56 -11.26
C ARG A 52 4.54 -7.25 -10.79
N ASN A 53 4.94 -5.98 -10.78
CA ASN A 53 6.25 -5.52 -10.32
C ASN A 53 6.21 -4.81 -8.96
N VAL A 54 5.05 -4.75 -8.30
CA VAL A 54 4.89 -4.17 -6.97
C VAL A 54 4.78 -5.32 -5.97
N TYR A 55 5.83 -5.56 -5.18
CA TYR A 55 5.82 -6.60 -4.14
C TYR A 55 7.01 -6.42 -3.20
N ARG A 56 6.96 -7.10 -2.06
CA ARG A 56 8.15 -7.44 -1.27
C ARG A 56 8.28 -8.96 -1.19
N LYS A 57 9.50 -9.41 -0.92
CA LYS A 57 9.78 -10.83 -0.69
C LYS A 57 9.64 -11.10 0.80
N VAL A 58 8.64 -11.87 1.19
CA VAL A 58 8.46 -12.31 2.59
C VAL A 58 9.38 -13.49 2.88
N THR A 59 9.46 -14.42 1.93
CA THR A 59 10.41 -15.53 1.95
C THR A 59 11.01 -15.71 0.56
N ARG A 60 11.91 -16.70 0.38
CA ARG A 60 12.39 -17.07 -0.96
C ARG A 60 11.26 -17.46 -1.93
N LYS A 61 10.13 -17.95 -1.41
CA LYS A 61 9.01 -18.48 -2.21
C LYS A 61 7.74 -17.64 -2.15
N ILE A 62 7.57 -16.79 -1.15
CA ILE A 62 6.33 -16.04 -0.89
C ILE A 62 6.59 -14.55 -1.06
N MET A 63 5.71 -13.91 -1.83
CA MET A 63 5.67 -12.48 -2.04
C MET A 63 4.34 -11.94 -1.50
N ASP A 64 4.35 -10.73 -0.98
CA ASP A 64 3.13 -9.99 -0.62
C ASP A 64 3.32 -8.50 -0.91
N PHE A 65 2.30 -7.71 -0.60
CA PHE A 65 2.44 -6.26 -0.54
C PHE A 65 2.89 -5.86 0.87
N SER A 66 3.82 -4.91 0.96
CA SER A 66 3.97 -4.16 2.21
C SER A 66 2.68 -3.36 2.52
N PRO A 67 2.44 -2.96 3.77
CA PRO A 67 1.32 -2.09 4.11
C PRO A 67 1.26 -0.84 3.22
N GLU A 68 2.40 -0.20 2.96
CA GLU A 68 2.53 1.01 2.13
C GLU A 68 2.25 0.70 0.65
N GLN A 69 2.77 -0.41 0.12
CA GLN A 69 2.48 -0.85 -1.25
C GLN A 69 0.98 -1.09 -1.46
N LEU A 70 0.33 -1.73 -0.49
CA LEU A 70 -1.11 -1.98 -0.54
C LEU A 70 -1.92 -0.67 -0.47
N GLN A 71 -1.52 0.25 0.42
CA GLN A 71 -2.16 1.57 0.55
C GLN A 71 -1.99 2.40 -0.73
N ASN A 72 -0.80 2.38 -1.34
CA ASN A 72 -0.54 3.09 -2.60
C ASN A 72 -1.32 2.50 -3.78
N LEU A 73 -1.45 1.18 -3.88
CA LEU A 73 -2.33 0.57 -4.90
C LEU A 73 -3.80 0.92 -4.66
N SER A 74 -4.22 0.96 -3.39
CA SER A 74 -5.58 1.34 -3.01
C SER A 74 -5.87 2.81 -3.34
N SER A 75 -4.88 3.70 -3.19
CA SER A 75 -5.07 5.12 -3.45
C SER A 75 -5.27 5.44 -4.92
N ILE A 76 -4.67 4.69 -5.85
CA ILE A 76 -4.97 4.78 -7.29
C ILE A 76 -6.47 4.54 -7.53
N VAL A 77 -7.05 3.55 -6.85
CA VAL A 77 -8.50 3.25 -6.95
C VAL A 77 -9.34 4.36 -6.32
N TRP A 78 -8.91 4.95 -5.21
CA TRP A 78 -9.60 6.09 -4.58
C TRP A 78 -9.65 7.30 -5.51
N LEU A 79 -8.50 7.67 -6.09
CA LEU A 79 -8.40 8.78 -7.03
C LEU A 79 -9.25 8.54 -8.27
N TYR A 80 -9.20 7.33 -8.83
CA TYR A 80 -10.10 6.94 -9.92
C TYR A 80 -11.57 7.10 -9.57
N ARG A 81 -11.96 6.86 -8.30
CA ARG A 81 -13.32 7.03 -7.80
C ARG A 81 -13.65 8.44 -7.33
N GLY A 82 -12.73 9.41 -7.47
CA GLY A 82 -12.92 10.79 -6.99
C GLY A 82 -12.83 10.95 -5.46
N GLN A 83 -12.22 10.00 -4.76
CA GLN A 83 -12.08 10.02 -3.29
C GLN A 83 -10.77 10.72 -2.88
N GLU A 84 -10.56 11.96 -3.32
CA GLU A 84 -9.32 12.72 -3.10
C GLU A 84 -9.01 12.94 -1.61
N ALA A 85 -10.02 13.17 -0.78
CA ALA A 85 -9.85 13.36 0.66
C ALA A 85 -9.10 12.19 1.32
N ARG A 86 -9.41 10.95 0.95
CA ARG A 86 -8.73 9.75 1.50
C ARG A 86 -7.26 9.67 1.07
N PHE A 87 -6.95 10.13 -0.14
CA PHE A 87 -5.57 10.20 -0.61
C PHE A 87 -4.78 11.27 0.16
N VAL A 88 -5.39 12.43 0.41
CA VAL A 88 -4.75 13.50 1.22
C VAL A 88 -4.51 13.02 2.66
N GLU A 89 -5.48 12.35 3.27
CA GLU A 89 -5.33 11.73 4.60
C GLU A 89 -4.18 10.71 4.63
N LEU A 90 -4.07 9.87 3.60
CA LEU A 90 -2.97 8.91 3.47
C LEU A 90 -1.61 9.63 3.40
N MET A 91 -1.49 10.66 2.56
CA MET A 91 -0.27 11.45 2.44
C MET A 91 0.11 12.12 3.77
N GLN A 92 -0.87 12.67 4.48
CA GLN A 92 -0.65 13.25 5.80
C GLN A 92 -0.09 12.20 6.77
N SER A 93 -0.66 10.99 6.78
CA SER A 93 -0.18 9.91 7.65
C SER A 93 1.27 9.50 7.38
N TYR A 94 1.71 9.55 6.11
CA TYR A 94 3.11 9.31 5.75
C TYR A 94 4.03 10.42 6.26
N VAL A 95 3.63 11.69 6.10
CA VAL A 95 4.39 12.84 6.64
C VAL A 95 4.50 12.73 8.17
N ASP A 96 3.40 12.44 8.85
CA ASP A 96 3.37 12.29 10.30
C ASP A 96 4.25 11.12 10.78
N SER A 97 4.35 10.03 10.00
CA SER A 97 5.26 8.92 10.32
C SER A 97 6.72 9.36 10.22
N VAL A 98 7.09 10.04 9.13
CA VAL A 98 8.46 10.52 8.92
C VAL A 98 8.87 11.52 10.00
N LEU A 99 7.99 12.45 10.37
CA LEU A 99 8.26 13.42 11.44
C LEU A 99 8.47 12.73 12.79
N ARG A 100 7.62 11.76 13.14
CA ARG A 100 7.78 10.98 14.39
C ARG A 100 9.09 10.20 14.44
N GLU A 101 9.49 9.60 13.33
CA GLU A 101 10.76 8.88 13.23
C GLU A 101 11.95 9.84 13.36
N ALA A 102 11.89 11.03 12.74
CA ALA A 102 12.92 12.05 12.87
C ALA A 102 13.06 12.56 14.31
N ASP A 103 11.95 12.82 14.99
CA ASP A 103 11.94 13.24 16.41
C ASP A 103 12.55 12.15 17.31
N THR A 104 12.24 10.88 17.04
CA THR A 104 12.80 9.74 17.79
C THR A 104 14.33 9.69 17.64
N CYS A 105 14.86 9.94 16.44
CA CYS A 105 16.30 10.02 16.20
C CYS A 105 16.95 11.19 16.96
N ASN A 106 16.34 12.37 16.94
CA ASN A 106 16.85 13.55 17.65
C ASN A 106 16.90 13.33 19.18
N VAL A 107 15.89 12.67 19.75
CA VAL A 107 15.89 12.29 21.17
C VAL A 107 16.99 11.28 21.47
N PHE A 108 17.20 10.30 20.58
CA PHE A 108 18.26 9.30 20.74
C PHE A 108 19.67 9.92 20.67
N GLU A 109 19.89 10.90 19.78
CA GLU A 109 21.15 11.66 19.74
C GLU A 109 21.36 12.50 20.99
N SER A 110 20.32 13.19 21.47
CA SER A 110 20.39 13.97 22.72
C SER A 110 20.76 13.10 23.92
N ASN A 111 20.21 11.88 24.01
CA ASN A 111 20.54 10.91 25.07
C ASN A 111 21.94 10.28 24.94
N ARG A 112 22.57 10.31 23.75
CA ARG A 112 23.97 9.87 23.59
C ARG A 112 24.99 10.93 24.02
N ILE A 113 24.61 12.21 24.02
CA ILE A 113 25.51 13.34 24.31
C ILE A 113 25.54 13.68 25.80
N SER A 114 24.61 13.19 26.63
CA SER A 114 24.73 13.29 28.08
C SER A 114 25.92 12.45 28.58
N PRO A 115 26.98 13.04 29.16
CA PRO A 115 28.14 12.28 29.62
C PRO A 115 27.71 11.36 30.76
N SER A 116 28.20 10.11 30.77
CA SER A 116 28.06 9.29 31.98
C SER A 116 28.75 10.01 33.14
N PRO A 117 28.19 9.97 34.36
CA PRO A 117 28.91 10.48 35.51
C PRO A 117 30.20 9.65 35.64
N ASN A 118 31.34 10.30 35.44
CA ASN A 118 32.66 9.71 35.54
C ASN A 118 32.84 9.14 36.96
N PRO A 119 32.96 7.82 37.15
CA PRO A 119 33.07 7.23 38.47
C PRO A 119 34.52 7.27 38.94
N THR A 120 35.10 8.45 39.14
CA THR A 120 36.37 8.56 39.88
C THR A 120 36.45 9.88 40.63
N LEU A 121 36.16 9.87 41.94
CA LEU A 121 36.96 10.48 43.01
C LEU A 121 36.23 10.30 44.36
N LEU A 122 36.42 9.13 44.97
CA LEU A 122 36.43 8.98 46.42
C LEU A 122 37.78 8.35 46.74
N ILE A 123 38.67 9.22 47.26
CA ILE A 123 39.82 8.99 48.14
C ILE A 123 40.51 7.62 48.10
#